data_AF-A0A4U6VPT6-F1
#
_entry.id   AF-A0A4U6VPT6-F1
#
_cell.length_a   1.000
_cell.length_b   1.000
_cell.length_c   1.000
_cell.angle_alpha   90.00
_cell.angle_beta   90.00
_cell.angle_gamma   90.00
#
_symmetry.space_group_name_H-M   'P 1'
#
loop_
_entity.id
_entity.type
_entity.pdbx_description
1 polymer ?
#
loop_
_entity_poly.entity_id
_entity_poly.type
_entity_poly.pdbx_seq_one_letter_code
_entity_poly.pdbx_strand_id
1 'polypeptide(L)'
;MGNRISVRIIAAPAAALIFLALILVAGAVGTLHHNGNITSTHGVVVNDRAMRPLPRKMHAVEAVQPKKEPISNSHDASQGGEPLPRGLAHDTTNLEMEASLAGNPERKHEAAAKPKSLLAIPVGIKNKAVVDRLVSKFPADDFTVMLFHYDGAVEQWGDMEWSDRAMHVSAKGQTKWWFAKRLLHPDVVAEYDYVFVWDEDIEVDAFDPVRYLDVVRREGLEVSQPALDRRSEIHHSITARALIQTEDGVHRRVTNSRCGGDSKAPPCAGWVEVMVPVFSRAAWRCAWRMVQNDLIHGWGLDYRLGYCAQGDRDVNVGIVDSEYVLHRGVPMLSDGGKATPSAGRAAVRLRSFREMQIFNRRWEQAAAEDGSWMDPYAAQPATASSR
;
A
#
# COMPACT_ATOMS: atom_id res chain seq x y z
N MET A 1 -34.31 -31.13 -72.47
CA MET A 1 -33.13 -32.01 -72.33
C MET A 1 -32.70 -31.91 -70.88
N GLY A 2 -32.67 -32.91 -70.00
CA GLY A 2 -32.94 -34.34 -70.02
C GLY A 2 -32.57 -34.82 -68.60
N ASN A 3 -33.47 -35.56 -67.97
CA ASN A 3 -33.44 -36.06 -66.58
C ASN A 3 -32.22 -36.93 -66.20
N ARG A 4 -31.93 -37.00 -64.88
CA ARG A 4 -31.88 -38.20 -63.99
C ARG A 4 -31.53 -37.74 -62.56
N ILE A 5 -32.36 -37.88 -61.50
CA ILE A 5 -32.83 -39.08 -60.74
C ILE A 5 -31.62 -39.79 -60.08
N SER A 6 -31.46 -40.17 -58.79
CA SER A 6 -32.31 -40.40 -57.59
C SER A 6 -31.37 -40.59 -56.36
N VAL A 7 -31.68 -40.13 -55.13
CA VAL A 7 -32.24 -40.87 -53.95
C VAL A 7 -31.27 -40.99 -52.75
N ARG A 8 -31.88 -40.72 -51.58
CA ARG A 8 -31.43 -40.76 -50.16
C ARG A 8 -30.91 -42.13 -49.69
N ILE A 9 -30.19 -42.15 -48.56
CA ILE A 9 -30.27 -43.06 -47.37
C ILE A 9 -29.22 -42.57 -46.34
N ILE A 10 -29.60 -41.96 -45.20
CA ILE A 10 -29.68 -42.47 -43.81
C ILE A 10 -28.44 -43.25 -43.31
N ALA A 11 -27.74 -42.72 -42.28
CA ALA A 11 -27.36 -43.43 -41.02
C ALA A 11 -26.30 -42.64 -40.20
N ALA A 12 -26.59 -42.35 -38.93
CA ALA A 12 -25.58 -42.30 -37.87
C ALA A 12 -25.24 -43.75 -37.45
N PRO A 13 -24.06 -44.08 -36.88
CA PRO A 13 -23.95 -44.09 -35.40
C PRO A 13 -22.52 -44.05 -34.78
N ALA A 14 -22.50 -44.01 -33.42
CA ALA A 14 -21.64 -44.76 -32.48
C ALA A 14 -20.12 -44.50 -32.44
N ALA A 15 -19.39 -44.73 -31.34
CA ALA A 15 -19.66 -44.95 -29.92
C ALA A 15 -18.28 -44.91 -29.23
N ALA A 16 -18.23 -44.35 -28.01
CA ALA A 16 -17.06 -44.42 -27.15
C ALA A 16 -16.96 -45.82 -26.51
N LEU A 17 -15.77 -46.42 -26.57
CA LEU A 17 -15.41 -47.65 -25.86
C LEU A 17 -13.98 -47.50 -25.34
N ILE A 18 -13.81 -47.32 -24.02
CA ILE A 18 -12.62 -47.78 -23.31
C ILE A 18 -13.09 -48.44 -22.02
N PHE A 19 -12.82 -49.75 -21.92
CA PHE A 19 -13.09 -50.66 -20.81
C PHE A 19 -11.76 -51.28 -20.40
N LEU A 20 -11.43 -51.26 -19.09
CA LEU A 20 -10.83 -52.32 -18.26
C LEU A 20 -10.51 -51.68 -16.88
N ALA A 21 -11.28 -51.92 -15.81
CA ALA A 21 -11.35 -53.12 -14.93
C ALA A 21 -9.97 -53.43 -14.28
N LEU A 22 -9.75 -53.02 -13.02
CA LEU A 22 -10.04 -53.68 -11.72
C LEU A 22 -8.81 -54.40 -11.15
N ILE A 23 -8.47 -54.14 -9.88
CA ILE A 23 -8.33 -55.15 -8.80
C ILE A 23 -8.19 -54.44 -7.44
N LEU A 24 -9.01 -54.92 -6.49
CA LEU A 24 -9.04 -54.64 -5.06
C LEU A 24 -7.92 -55.39 -4.32
N VAL A 25 -7.32 -54.80 -3.28
CA VAL A 25 -6.98 -55.50 -2.01
C VAL A 25 -7.13 -54.54 -0.83
N ALA A 26 -7.73 -55.05 0.23
CA ALA A 26 -8.17 -54.38 1.45
C ALA A 26 -7.10 -54.25 2.55
N GLY A 27 -7.35 -53.30 3.47
CA GLY A 27 -7.27 -53.52 4.92
C GLY A 27 -5.96 -53.17 5.64
N ALA A 28 -6.00 -52.16 6.52
CA ALA A 28 -5.95 -52.34 7.98
C ALA A 28 -5.77 -51.00 8.70
N VAL A 29 -6.75 -50.66 9.55
CA VAL A 29 -6.64 -49.69 10.63
C VAL A 29 -5.95 -50.37 11.81
N GLY A 30 -4.93 -49.73 12.38
CA GLY A 30 -4.26 -50.17 13.61
C GLY A 30 -3.73 -48.98 14.38
N THR A 31 -4.47 -48.55 15.40
CA THR A 31 -4.02 -47.68 16.48
C THR A 31 -3.06 -48.45 17.39
N LEU A 32 -1.93 -47.86 17.77
CA LEU A 32 -1.12 -48.34 18.90
C LEU A 32 -0.42 -47.18 19.61
N HIS A 33 -0.85 -46.95 20.85
CA HIS A 33 -0.13 -46.27 21.92
C HIS A 33 1.06 -47.14 22.38
N HIS A 34 2.22 -46.54 22.65
CA HIS A 34 3.08 -47.01 23.75
C HIS A 34 4.02 -45.91 24.29
N ASN A 35 4.02 -45.81 25.61
CA ASN A 35 4.92 -45.05 26.48
C ASN A 35 6.30 -45.72 26.58
N GLY A 36 7.33 -44.97 27.01
CA GLY A 36 8.34 -45.53 27.93
C GLY A 36 9.82 -45.19 27.69
N ASN A 37 10.31 -44.24 28.50
CA ASN A 37 11.61 -44.17 29.20
C ASN A 37 12.99 -44.12 28.49
N ILE A 38 13.63 -42.95 28.65
CA ILE A 38 14.89 -42.63 29.39
C ILE A 38 16.14 -43.50 29.19
N THR A 39 17.23 -42.84 28.73
CA THR A 39 18.66 -42.81 29.21
C THR A 39 19.55 -42.44 28.01
N SER A 40 20.67 -41.71 28.03
CA SER A 40 21.49 -41.03 29.03
C SER A 40 22.55 -40.20 28.28
N THR A 41 22.90 -39.01 28.82
CA THR A 41 24.24 -38.37 28.87
C THR A 41 25.06 -38.12 27.60
N HIS A 42 25.28 -36.84 27.30
CA HIS A 42 26.64 -36.26 27.26
C HIS A 42 26.60 -34.85 27.85
N GLY A 43 27.08 -34.71 29.09
CA GLY A 43 27.26 -33.43 29.76
C GLY A 43 28.67 -32.88 29.50
N VAL A 44 28.75 -31.56 29.25
CA VAL A 44 29.98 -30.78 29.39
C VAL A 44 29.92 -30.09 30.76
N VAL A 45 30.94 -30.34 31.56
CA VAL A 45 31.15 -29.76 32.89
C VAL A 45 31.60 -28.31 32.73
N VAL A 46 30.88 -27.35 33.33
CA VAL A 46 31.39 -26.00 33.60
C VAL A 46 31.38 -25.79 35.10
N ASN A 47 32.53 -25.35 35.61
CA ASN A 47 32.91 -25.26 37.00
C ASN A 47 32.13 -24.11 37.69
N ASP A 48 31.41 -24.43 38.75
CA ASP A 48 30.55 -23.49 39.47
C ASP A 48 31.32 -22.91 40.67
N ARG A 49 31.75 -21.65 40.59
CA ARG A 49 32.20 -20.88 41.76
C ARG A 49 31.73 -19.42 41.68
N ALA A 50 30.73 -19.16 42.52
CA ALA A 50 30.38 -17.90 43.16
C ALA A 50 29.78 -16.78 42.31
N MET A 51 28.49 -16.91 41.96
CA MET A 51 27.60 -15.77 41.80
C MET A 51 26.78 -15.57 43.07
N ARG A 52 27.01 -14.44 43.75
CA ARG A 52 26.13 -13.94 44.83
C ARG A 52 24.77 -13.58 44.22
N PRO A 53 23.63 -13.87 44.89
CA PRO A 53 22.33 -13.48 44.37
C PRO A 53 22.13 -11.96 44.49
N LEU A 54 21.92 -11.29 43.36
CA LEU A 54 21.38 -9.93 43.29
C LEU A 54 19.90 -9.95 43.70
N PRO A 55 19.43 -9.02 44.55
CA PRO A 55 18.03 -9.01 44.96
C PRO A 55 17.12 -8.52 43.82
N ARG A 56 16.23 -9.39 43.35
CA ARG A 56 15.06 -9.00 42.53
C ARG A 56 14.10 -8.20 43.40
N LYS A 57 14.10 -6.86 43.29
CA LYS A 57 12.93 -6.07 43.66
C LYS A 57 11.92 -6.16 42.51
N MET A 58 10.99 -7.10 42.61
CA MET A 58 9.71 -6.98 41.91
C MET A 58 8.92 -5.89 42.61
N HIS A 59 8.68 -4.76 41.94
CA HIS A 59 7.64 -3.83 42.36
C HIS A 59 6.29 -4.49 42.03
N ALA A 60 5.62 -5.01 43.06
CA ALA A 60 4.21 -5.37 42.97
C ALA A 60 3.42 -4.06 42.81
N VAL A 61 2.79 -3.87 41.65
CA VAL A 61 1.79 -2.81 41.46
C VAL A 61 0.48 -3.36 41.99
N GLU A 62 0.01 -2.83 43.12
CA GLU A 62 -1.31 -3.12 43.65
C GLU A 62 -2.37 -2.51 42.71
N ALA A 63 -3.27 -3.35 42.20
CA ALA A 63 -4.42 -2.90 41.43
C ALA A 63 -5.41 -2.19 42.37
N VAL A 64 -5.38 -0.85 42.37
CA VAL A 64 -6.39 -0.04 43.06
C VAL A 64 -7.71 -0.15 42.28
N GLN A 65 -8.73 -0.72 42.90
CA GLN A 65 -10.08 -0.73 42.33
C GLN A 65 -10.68 0.69 42.28
N PRO A 66 -11.44 1.03 41.23
CA PRO A 66 -12.00 2.37 41.11
C PRO A 66 -13.09 2.58 42.16
N LYS A 67 -12.87 3.59 43.01
CA LYS A 67 -13.84 4.08 43.99
C LYS A 67 -14.95 4.83 43.24
N LYS A 68 -16.20 4.34 43.31
CA LYS A 68 -17.38 5.09 42.86
C LYS A 68 -17.58 6.28 43.78
N GLU A 69 -17.51 7.49 43.24
CA GLU A 69 -18.01 8.70 43.92
C GLU A 69 -18.91 9.52 42.99
N PRO A 70 -19.84 10.31 43.57
CA PRO A 70 -21.16 10.54 43.01
C PRO A 70 -21.21 11.71 42.02
N ILE A 71 -22.22 11.64 41.16
CA ILE A 71 -22.60 12.69 40.20
C ILE A 71 -22.95 13.97 40.98
N SER A 72 -22.25 15.07 40.69
CA SER A 72 -22.74 16.42 40.96
C SER A 72 -22.61 17.28 39.70
N ASN A 73 -23.75 17.75 39.21
CA ASN A 73 -23.84 18.75 38.15
C ASN A 73 -23.21 20.06 38.61
N SER A 74 -22.23 20.56 37.87
CA SER A 74 -22.04 22.00 37.73
C SER A 74 -21.43 22.29 36.36
N HIS A 75 -22.14 23.12 35.60
CA HIS A 75 -21.62 23.79 34.43
C HIS A 75 -20.47 24.69 34.86
N ASP A 76 -19.26 24.45 34.34
CA ASP A 76 -18.34 25.55 34.08
C ASP A 76 -17.38 25.22 32.94
N ALA A 77 -17.37 26.07 31.94
CA ALA A 77 -16.47 26.01 30.81
C ALA A 77 -15.18 26.74 31.20
N SER A 78 -14.12 26.00 31.47
CA SER A 78 -12.76 26.54 31.39
C SER A 78 -11.88 25.55 30.64
N GLN A 79 -11.23 26.06 29.59
CA GLN A 79 -10.27 25.35 28.77
C GLN A 79 -9.17 24.77 29.67
N GLY A 80 -9.16 23.45 29.85
CA GLY A 80 -8.01 22.77 30.41
C GLY A 80 -6.83 23.00 29.47
N GLY A 81 -5.80 23.72 29.94
CA GLY A 81 -4.54 23.84 29.23
C GLY A 81 -3.96 22.46 28.90
N GLU A 82 -3.13 22.39 27.85
CA GLU A 82 -2.47 21.13 27.47
C GLU A 82 -1.79 20.48 28.69
N PRO A 83 -1.92 19.15 28.84
CA PRO A 83 -1.40 18.45 30.03
C PRO A 83 0.13 18.46 30.13
N LEU A 84 0.84 18.89 29.07
CA LEU A 84 2.31 18.89 28.99
C LEU A 84 2.85 20.31 28.76
N PRO A 85 4.04 20.63 29.28
CA PRO A 85 4.73 21.88 28.94
C PRO A 85 5.05 21.94 27.44
N ARG A 86 4.67 23.05 26.78
CA ARG A 86 4.89 23.26 25.33
C ARG A 86 6.36 23.12 24.88
N GLY A 87 7.32 23.43 25.76
CA GLY A 87 8.74 23.31 25.45
C GLY A 87 9.28 21.87 25.51
N LEU A 88 8.48 20.92 25.99
CA LEU A 88 8.81 19.49 26.05
C LEU A 88 8.00 18.67 25.05
N ALA A 89 6.73 19.04 24.83
CA ALA A 89 5.84 18.33 23.93
C ALA A 89 6.27 18.51 22.47
N HIS A 90 6.32 17.40 21.73
CA HIS A 90 6.53 17.37 20.28
C HIS A 90 5.29 16.78 19.61
N ASP A 91 4.70 17.54 18.69
CA ASP A 91 3.51 17.09 17.94
C ASP A 91 3.86 16.17 16.77
N THR A 92 5.11 16.22 16.30
CA THR A 92 5.62 15.45 15.16
C THR A 92 6.86 14.67 15.54
N THR A 93 7.12 13.59 14.83
CA THR A 93 8.38 12.83 14.89
C THR A 93 9.03 12.81 13.51
N ASN A 94 10.19 12.17 13.43
CA ASN A 94 10.92 11.92 12.19
C ASN A 94 11.25 10.43 12.04
N LEU A 95 11.82 10.08 10.89
CA LEU A 95 12.33 8.74 10.59
C LEU A 95 13.86 8.66 10.64
N GLU A 96 14.52 9.59 11.33
CA GLU A 96 15.97 9.63 11.43
C GLU A 96 16.48 8.49 12.31
N MET A 97 17.44 7.71 11.79
CA MET A 97 18.07 6.63 12.55
C MET A 97 19.19 7.20 13.40
N GLU A 98 19.22 6.81 14.69
CA GLU A 98 20.30 7.26 15.55
C GLU A 98 21.61 6.53 15.30
N ALA A 99 22.69 7.31 15.16
CA ALA A 99 24.00 6.79 14.78
C ALA A 99 24.69 6.00 15.91
N SER A 100 24.24 6.15 17.16
CA SER A 100 24.81 5.42 18.30
C SER A 100 23.80 5.19 19.42
N LEU A 101 23.76 3.97 19.93
CA LEU A 101 22.98 3.60 21.12
C LEU A 101 23.65 4.02 22.44
N ALA A 102 24.94 4.39 22.41
CA ALA A 102 25.73 4.74 23.60
C ALA A 102 26.42 6.11 23.48
N GLY A 103 26.12 6.88 22.42
CA GLY A 103 26.69 8.20 22.18
C GLY A 103 26.27 9.23 23.23
N ASN A 104 26.98 10.37 23.27
CA ASN A 104 26.56 11.49 24.11
C ASN A 104 25.35 12.21 23.47
N PRO A 105 24.16 12.21 24.09
CA PRO A 105 22.97 12.83 23.52
C PRO A 105 23.07 14.36 23.40
N GLU A 106 24.00 15.00 24.12
CA GLU A 106 24.23 16.46 24.02
C GLU A 106 25.15 16.83 22.86
N ARG A 107 25.80 15.85 22.22
CA ARG A 107 26.69 16.12 21.09
C ARG A 107 25.85 16.47 19.88
N LYS A 108 25.80 17.76 19.56
CA LYS A 108 25.21 18.24 18.29
C LYS A 108 26.03 17.70 17.13
N HIS A 109 25.50 16.70 16.44
CA HIS A 109 25.97 16.37 15.10
C HIS A 109 25.61 17.53 14.18
N GLU A 110 26.52 17.93 13.28
CA GLU A 110 26.13 18.79 12.16
C GLU A 110 25.03 18.04 11.41
N ALA A 111 23.81 18.58 11.43
CA ALA A 111 22.69 17.93 10.77
C ALA A 111 23.00 17.88 9.27
N ALA A 112 23.19 16.67 8.75
CA ALA A 112 23.23 16.47 7.30
C ALA A 112 21.95 17.05 6.69
N ALA A 113 22.04 17.52 5.45
CA ALA A 113 20.85 17.96 4.73
C ALA A 113 19.83 16.81 4.72
N LYS A 114 18.64 17.06 5.26
CA LYS A 114 17.63 16.02 5.42
C LYS A 114 17.04 15.68 4.05
N PRO A 115 16.86 14.38 3.73
CA PRO A 115 16.13 13.97 2.55
C PRO A 115 14.74 14.59 2.53
N LYS A 116 14.31 15.07 1.36
CA LYS A 116 13.04 15.81 1.23
C LYS A 116 11.85 14.91 0.91
N SER A 117 12.09 13.69 0.49
CA SER A 117 11.03 12.79 0.04
C SER A 117 11.17 11.39 0.64
N LEU A 118 10.04 10.71 0.80
CA LEU A 118 9.97 9.33 1.29
C LEU A 118 9.50 8.40 0.17
N LEU A 119 10.23 7.32 -0.06
CA LEU A 119 9.84 6.19 -0.89
C LEU A 119 9.43 5.01 -0.01
N ALA A 120 8.15 4.65 -0.05
CA ALA A 120 7.58 3.53 0.69
C ALA A 120 7.07 2.45 -0.27
N ILE A 121 7.63 1.24 -0.18
CA ILE A 121 7.37 0.15 -1.14
C ILE A 121 7.16 -1.16 -0.39
N PRO A 122 6.09 -1.92 -0.66
CA PRO A 122 5.97 -3.30 -0.20
C PRO A 122 6.99 -4.17 -0.92
N VAL A 123 7.64 -5.09 -0.23
CA VAL A 123 8.68 -5.92 -0.84
C VAL A 123 8.53 -7.39 -0.48
N GLY A 124 8.78 -8.23 -1.47
CA GLY A 124 9.04 -9.66 -1.31
C GLY A 124 10.34 -10.07 -1.98
N ILE A 125 11.04 -11.03 -1.37
CA ILE A 125 12.36 -11.49 -1.79
C ILE A 125 12.39 -12.03 -3.23
N LYS A 126 11.25 -12.53 -3.72
CA LYS A 126 11.10 -13.01 -5.09
C LYS A 126 11.25 -11.91 -6.14
N ASN A 127 10.99 -10.65 -5.78
CA ASN A 127 11.11 -9.51 -6.69
C ASN A 127 12.31 -8.60 -6.37
N LYS A 128 13.25 -9.08 -5.55
CA LYS A 128 14.42 -8.34 -5.08
C LYS A 128 15.18 -7.61 -6.19
N ALA A 129 15.45 -8.28 -7.31
CA ALA A 129 16.21 -7.69 -8.41
C ALA A 129 15.48 -6.52 -9.12
N VAL A 130 14.14 -6.49 -9.10
CA VAL A 130 13.36 -5.37 -9.65
C VAL A 130 13.41 -4.20 -8.65
N VAL A 131 13.20 -4.50 -7.37
CA VAL A 131 13.26 -3.50 -6.30
C VAL A 131 14.66 -2.88 -6.19
N ASP A 132 15.72 -3.65 -6.38
CA ASP A 132 17.09 -3.14 -6.39
C ASP A 132 17.30 -2.08 -7.49
N ARG A 133 16.87 -2.37 -8.72
CA ARG A 133 16.89 -1.39 -9.81
C ARG A 133 16.01 -0.18 -9.51
N LEU A 134 14.88 -0.39 -8.84
CA LEU A 134 13.97 0.67 -8.41
C LEU A 134 14.67 1.59 -7.41
N VAL A 135 15.07 1.08 -6.26
CA VAL A 135 15.67 1.86 -5.16
C VAL A 135 16.96 2.55 -5.59
N SER A 136 17.75 1.92 -6.46
CA SER A 136 18.98 2.50 -7.01
C SER A 136 18.77 3.79 -7.80
N LYS A 137 17.55 4.08 -8.30
CA LYS A 137 17.22 5.36 -8.94
C LYS A 137 17.01 6.51 -7.95
N PHE A 138 16.82 6.22 -6.66
CA PHE A 138 16.46 7.22 -5.65
C PHE A 138 17.68 7.61 -4.81
N PRO A 139 18.30 8.78 -5.07
CA PRO A 139 19.53 9.20 -4.40
C PRO A 139 19.31 9.44 -2.90
N ALA A 140 20.31 9.09 -2.10
CA ALA A 140 20.23 9.13 -0.64
C ALA A 140 20.05 10.56 -0.07
N ASP A 141 20.61 11.57 -0.75
CA ASP A 141 20.53 12.97 -0.32
C ASP A 141 19.12 13.57 -0.46
N ASP A 142 18.30 13.03 -1.36
CA ASP A 142 16.94 13.51 -1.62
C ASP A 142 15.86 12.57 -1.09
N PHE A 143 16.16 11.27 -0.96
CA PHE A 143 15.17 10.24 -0.64
C PHE A 143 15.54 9.35 0.54
N THR A 144 14.63 9.33 1.51
CA THR A 144 14.54 8.23 2.48
C THR A 144 13.79 7.05 1.86
N VAL A 145 14.23 5.82 2.15
CA VAL A 145 13.62 4.59 1.62
C VAL A 145 13.09 3.75 2.78
N MET A 146 11.84 3.28 2.65
CA MET A 146 11.19 2.40 3.60
C MET A 146 10.60 1.19 2.86
N LEU A 147 11.02 0.00 3.29
CA LEU A 147 10.60 -1.27 2.72
C LEU A 147 9.60 -1.97 3.65
N PHE A 148 8.44 -2.34 3.09
CA PHE A 148 7.41 -3.10 3.79
C PHE A 148 7.49 -4.58 3.43
N HIS A 149 8.25 -5.35 4.20
CA HIS A 149 8.46 -6.79 3.99
C HIS A 149 7.19 -7.57 4.33
N TYR A 150 6.43 -7.93 3.30
CA TYR A 150 5.20 -8.72 3.47
C TYR A 150 5.47 -10.23 3.59
N ASP A 151 6.67 -10.69 3.23
CA ASP A 151 7.10 -12.09 3.37
C ASP A 151 8.00 -12.33 4.59
N GLY A 152 8.46 -11.24 5.23
CA GLY A 152 9.34 -11.23 6.39
C GLY A 152 10.78 -11.67 6.11
N ALA A 153 11.21 -11.63 4.86
CA ALA A 153 12.57 -11.98 4.45
C ALA A 153 13.53 -10.78 4.56
N VAL A 154 13.62 -10.15 5.74
CA VAL A 154 14.39 -8.90 5.94
C VAL A 154 15.90 -9.11 5.74
N GLU A 155 16.48 -10.12 6.40
CA GLU A 155 17.93 -10.39 6.40
C GLU A 155 18.50 -10.61 5.00
N GLN A 156 17.70 -11.16 4.10
CA GLN A 156 18.09 -11.48 2.73
C GLN A 156 18.28 -10.26 1.84
N TRP A 157 18.06 -9.04 2.34
CA TRP A 157 18.31 -7.78 1.64
C TRP A 157 19.63 -7.12 2.05
N GLY A 158 20.29 -7.59 3.12
CA GLY A 158 21.49 -6.95 3.68
C GLY A 158 22.73 -6.94 2.77
N ASP A 159 22.69 -7.65 1.65
CA ASP A 159 23.70 -7.62 0.58
C ASP A 159 23.47 -6.51 -0.46
N MET A 160 22.38 -5.74 -0.37
CA MET A 160 22.16 -4.56 -1.24
C MET A 160 22.92 -3.36 -0.68
N GLU A 161 23.65 -2.63 -1.53
CA GLU A 161 24.48 -1.47 -1.12
C GLU A 161 23.68 -0.38 -0.39
N TRP A 162 22.40 -0.21 -0.75
CA TRP A 162 21.51 0.77 -0.15
C TRP A 162 20.73 0.22 1.06
N SER A 163 20.87 -1.06 1.43
CA SER A 163 20.06 -1.68 2.48
C SER A 163 20.26 -1.01 3.83
N ASP A 164 21.50 -0.67 4.19
CA ASP A 164 21.82 -0.09 5.50
C ASP A 164 21.24 1.31 5.73
N ARG A 165 20.93 2.04 4.65
CA ARG A 165 20.26 3.36 4.72
C ARG A 165 18.74 3.26 4.61
N ALA A 166 18.19 2.09 4.30
CA ALA A 166 16.76 1.90 4.18
C ALA A 166 16.16 1.47 5.52
N MET A 167 14.92 1.85 5.78
CA MET A 167 14.15 1.33 6.90
C MET A 167 13.43 0.05 6.49
N HIS A 168 13.68 -1.03 7.22
CA HIS A 168 13.03 -2.32 6.97
C HIS A 168 11.93 -2.54 8.01
N VAL A 169 10.69 -2.67 7.56
CA VAL A 169 9.55 -3.01 8.43
C VAL A 169 8.89 -4.28 7.94
N SER A 170 8.75 -5.27 8.81
CA SER A 170 8.22 -6.58 8.45
C SER A 170 6.92 -6.89 9.18
N ALA A 171 5.89 -7.21 8.41
CA ALA A 171 4.63 -7.78 8.89
C ALA A 171 4.10 -8.78 7.87
N LYS A 172 4.25 -10.07 8.17
CA LYS A 172 3.92 -11.14 7.23
C LYS A 172 2.44 -11.11 6.80
N GLY A 173 2.21 -11.23 5.50
CA GLY A 173 0.88 -11.28 4.89
C GLY A 173 0.12 -9.95 4.90
N GLN A 174 0.78 -8.83 5.22
CA GLN A 174 0.17 -7.50 5.16
C GLN A 174 0.44 -6.83 3.83
N THR A 175 -0.51 -6.02 3.38
CA THR A 175 -0.48 -5.32 2.09
C THR A 175 0.10 -3.92 2.21
N LYS A 176 0.46 -3.31 1.07
CA LYS A 176 0.93 -1.91 0.97
C LYS A 176 0.15 -0.93 1.85
N TRP A 177 -1.18 -0.90 1.69
CA TRP A 177 -2.04 0.06 2.39
C TRP A 177 -2.23 -0.28 3.87
N TRP A 178 -2.04 -1.53 4.29
CA TRP A 178 -2.00 -1.88 5.71
C TRP A 178 -0.81 -1.23 6.41
N PHE A 179 0.37 -1.31 5.79
CA PHE A 179 1.60 -0.68 6.28
C PHE A 179 1.49 0.83 6.24
N ALA A 180 1.08 1.40 5.09
CA ALA A 180 0.94 2.85 4.93
C ALA A 180 0.01 3.45 5.99
N LYS A 181 -1.12 2.80 6.29
CA LYS A 181 -2.06 3.27 7.33
C LYS A 181 -1.43 3.32 8.73
N ARG A 182 -0.51 2.42 9.05
CA ARG A 182 0.03 2.24 10.41
C ARG A 182 1.35 2.97 10.64
N LEU A 183 2.17 3.09 9.61
CA LEU A 183 3.55 3.56 9.72
C LEU A 183 3.75 4.96 9.14
N LEU A 184 2.94 5.34 8.15
CA LEU A 184 3.05 6.64 7.49
C LEU A 184 2.03 7.62 8.06
N HIS A 185 1.92 7.69 9.39
CA HIS A 185 1.04 8.67 10.04
C HIS A 185 1.47 10.09 9.64
N PRO A 186 0.54 11.05 9.38
CA PRO A 186 0.90 12.37 8.87
C PRO A 186 1.91 13.12 9.75
N ASP A 187 1.88 12.90 11.06
CA ASP A 187 2.79 13.54 12.01
C ASP A 187 4.14 12.79 12.15
N VAL A 188 4.23 11.57 11.64
CA VAL A 188 5.50 10.81 11.51
C VAL A 188 6.25 11.21 10.25
N VAL A 189 5.52 11.43 9.15
CA VAL A 189 6.13 11.80 7.86
C VAL A 189 6.05 13.30 7.58
N ALA A 190 5.80 14.11 8.60
CA ALA A 190 5.54 15.55 8.49
C ALA A 190 6.74 16.36 7.99
N GLU A 191 7.94 15.80 8.01
CA GLU A 191 9.18 16.44 7.54
C GLU A 191 9.40 16.28 6.03
N TYR A 192 8.75 15.30 5.40
CA TYR A 192 8.89 15.05 3.97
C TYR A 192 7.94 15.94 3.16
N ASP A 193 8.45 16.51 2.07
CA ASP A 193 7.68 17.29 1.10
C ASP A 193 6.78 16.38 0.26
N TYR A 194 7.28 15.20 -0.11
CA TYR A 194 6.58 14.21 -0.92
C TYR A 194 6.69 12.79 -0.37
N VAL A 195 5.60 12.03 -0.49
CA VAL A 195 5.50 10.62 -0.09
C VAL A 195 5.09 9.78 -1.29
N PHE A 196 5.97 8.87 -1.70
CA PHE A 196 5.77 7.90 -2.76
C PHE A 196 5.29 6.59 -2.13
N VAL A 197 4.12 6.09 -2.55
CA VAL A 197 3.52 4.84 -2.03
C VAL A 197 3.38 3.85 -3.17
N TRP A 198 4.50 3.27 -3.59
CA TRP A 198 4.62 2.54 -4.85
C TRP A 198 4.46 1.02 -4.68
N ASP A 199 4.06 0.33 -5.74
CA ASP A 199 4.14 -1.13 -5.84
C ASP A 199 5.56 -1.57 -6.23
N GLU A 200 5.86 -2.86 -6.04
CA GLU A 200 7.21 -3.42 -6.18
C GLU A 200 7.56 -3.87 -7.61
N ASP A 201 6.55 -3.99 -8.48
CA ASP A 201 6.65 -4.56 -9.82
C ASP A 201 6.75 -3.47 -10.92
N ILE A 202 7.41 -2.38 -10.55
CA ILE A 202 7.62 -1.19 -11.36
C ILE A 202 9.06 -1.16 -11.88
N GLU A 203 9.22 -1.14 -13.19
CA GLU A 203 10.50 -0.86 -13.83
C GLU A 203 10.67 0.64 -14.06
N VAL A 204 11.87 1.14 -13.75
CA VAL A 204 12.21 2.56 -13.69
C VAL A 204 13.35 2.95 -14.63
N ASP A 205 13.61 2.16 -15.68
CA ASP A 205 14.75 2.38 -16.58
C ASP A 205 14.74 3.79 -17.17
N ALA A 206 13.55 4.25 -17.59
CA ALA A 206 13.31 5.57 -18.19
C ALA A 206 12.78 6.63 -17.21
N PHE A 207 12.86 6.37 -15.90
CA PHE A 207 12.39 7.26 -14.85
C PHE A 207 13.55 7.89 -14.09
N ASP A 208 13.41 9.18 -13.79
CA ASP A 208 14.27 9.96 -12.90
C ASP A 208 13.40 10.63 -11.81
N PRO A 209 13.56 10.27 -10.53
CA PRO A 209 12.70 10.79 -9.46
C PRO A 209 12.94 12.27 -9.15
N VAL A 210 14.13 12.81 -9.44
CA VAL A 210 14.45 14.22 -9.20
C VAL A 210 13.76 15.07 -10.26
N ARG A 211 13.90 14.71 -11.54
CA ARG A 211 13.20 15.37 -12.65
C ARG A 211 11.70 15.27 -12.52
N TYR A 212 11.19 14.11 -12.08
CA TYR A 212 9.78 13.94 -11.79
C TYR A 212 9.29 14.96 -10.77
N LEU A 213 10.00 15.12 -9.65
CA LEU A 213 9.61 16.09 -8.62
C LEU A 213 9.75 17.55 -9.08
N ASP A 214 10.67 17.86 -10.00
CA ASP A 214 10.76 19.18 -10.60
C ASP A 214 9.50 19.54 -11.40
N VAL A 215 8.94 18.56 -12.13
CA VAL A 215 7.66 18.73 -12.82
C VAL A 215 6.52 18.86 -11.82
N VAL A 216 6.43 17.97 -10.82
CA VAL A 216 5.39 18.02 -9.78
C VAL A 216 5.35 19.38 -9.09
N ARG A 217 6.51 19.94 -8.73
CA ARG A 217 6.62 21.28 -8.10
C ARG A 217 6.22 22.40 -9.06
N ARG A 218 6.75 22.39 -10.28
CA ARG A 218 6.44 23.41 -11.31
C ARG A 218 4.95 23.48 -11.60
N GLU A 219 4.31 22.32 -11.68
CA GLU A 219 2.91 22.15 -12.07
C GLU A 219 1.93 22.22 -10.89
N GLY A 220 2.43 22.40 -9.65
CA GLY A 220 1.60 22.48 -8.45
C GLY A 220 0.80 21.21 -8.17
N LEU A 221 1.34 20.03 -8.51
CA LEU A 221 0.64 18.77 -8.31
C LEU A 221 0.71 18.34 -6.84
N GLU A 222 -0.46 18.12 -6.26
CA GLU A 222 -0.66 17.67 -4.88
C GLU A 222 -0.77 16.14 -4.82
N VAL A 223 -1.38 15.55 -5.84
CA VAL A 223 -1.43 14.10 -6.07
C VAL A 223 -0.98 13.81 -7.48
N SER A 224 0.02 12.96 -7.65
CA SER A 224 0.58 12.68 -8.97
C SER A 224 1.01 11.23 -9.12
N GLN A 225 1.29 10.82 -10.34
CA GLN A 225 2.04 9.60 -10.62
C GLN A 225 2.85 9.77 -11.92
N PRO A 226 3.92 9.00 -12.14
CA PRO A 226 4.53 8.91 -13.47
C PRO A 226 3.54 8.30 -14.48
N ALA A 227 3.73 8.62 -15.75
CA ALA A 227 3.01 7.94 -16.83
C ALA A 227 3.44 6.47 -16.92
N LEU A 228 2.52 5.63 -17.38
CA LEU A 228 2.79 4.22 -17.68
C LEU A 228 3.22 4.10 -19.14
N ASP A 229 4.40 3.50 -19.35
CA ASP A 229 4.83 3.04 -20.66
C ASP A 229 3.71 2.18 -21.28
N ARG A 230 3.47 2.32 -22.59
CA ARG A 230 2.37 1.64 -23.27
C ARG A 230 2.49 0.11 -23.29
N ARG A 231 3.65 -0.43 -22.92
CA ARG A 231 3.89 -1.87 -22.70
C ARG A 231 3.41 -2.37 -21.34
N SER A 232 2.99 -1.47 -20.44
CA SER A 232 2.52 -1.82 -19.09
C SER A 232 1.16 -2.51 -19.10
N GLU A 233 0.81 -3.19 -18.01
CA GLU A 233 -0.58 -3.54 -17.72
C GLU A 233 -1.35 -2.26 -17.34
N ILE A 234 -2.07 -1.68 -18.32
CA ILE A 234 -2.81 -0.41 -18.18
C ILE A 234 -4.30 -0.71 -17.98
N HIS A 235 -4.84 -0.32 -16.83
CA HIS A 235 -6.27 -0.44 -16.52
C HIS A 235 -7.09 0.79 -16.94
N HIS A 236 -6.49 1.98 -16.83
CA HIS A 236 -7.14 3.25 -17.10
C HIS A 236 -6.33 4.06 -18.09
N SER A 237 -6.92 4.43 -19.22
CA SER A 237 -6.17 5.10 -20.30
C SER A 237 -5.57 6.44 -19.92
N ILE A 238 -6.06 7.08 -18.85
CA ILE A 238 -5.48 8.33 -18.34
C ILE A 238 -4.05 8.11 -17.84
N THR A 239 -3.68 6.95 -17.31
CA THR A 239 -2.32 6.71 -16.81
C THR A 239 -1.33 6.37 -17.91
N ALA A 240 -1.81 6.04 -19.11
CA ALA A 240 -0.94 5.74 -20.23
C ALA A 240 -0.15 6.96 -20.68
N ARG A 241 1.11 6.76 -21.00
CA ARG A 241 1.96 7.77 -21.62
C ARG A 241 1.34 8.30 -22.91
N ALA A 242 1.31 9.62 -23.08
CA ALA A 242 0.79 10.28 -24.25
C ALA A 242 1.57 9.85 -25.50
N LEU A 243 0.86 9.73 -26.63
CA LEU A 243 1.50 9.42 -27.93
C LEU A 243 2.24 10.64 -28.49
N ILE A 244 1.77 11.82 -28.13
CA ILE A 244 2.34 13.11 -28.49
C ILE A 244 2.75 13.74 -27.18
N GLN A 245 4.00 14.17 -27.08
CA GLN A 245 4.53 14.81 -25.88
C GLN A 245 3.67 16.03 -25.53
N THR A 246 3.29 16.13 -24.26
CA THR A 246 2.60 17.31 -23.74
C THR A 246 3.62 18.43 -23.56
N GLU A 247 3.20 19.66 -23.85
CA GLU A 247 4.09 20.85 -23.79
C GLU A 247 4.61 21.10 -22.37
N ASP A 248 3.73 20.90 -21.38
CA ASP A 248 4.00 21.01 -19.94
C ASP A 248 4.57 19.72 -19.32
N GLY A 249 4.69 18.65 -20.10
CA GLY A 249 5.16 17.34 -19.64
C GLY A 249 4.21 16.63 -18.69
N VAL A 250 2.94 17.07 -18.60
CA VAL A 250 1.91 16.45 -17.76
C VAL A 250 0.60 16.28 -18.52
N HIS A 251 -0.25 15.36 -18.07
CA HIS A 251 -1.65 15.34 -18.49
C HIS A 251 -2.57 15.03 -17.32
N ARG A 252 -3.72 15.72 -17.32
CA ARG A 252 -4.71 15.67 -16.24
C ARG A 252 -6.05 15.13 -16.71
N ARG A 253 -6.18 14.86 -18.02
CA ARG A 253 -7.43 14.45 -18.67
C ARG A 253 -7.16 13.41 -19.75
N VAL A 254 -8.18 12.61 -20.06
CA VAL A 254 -8.17 11.71 -21.22
C VAL A 254 -9.48 11.81 -21.99
N THR A 255 -9.40 11.72 -23.31
CA THR A 255 -10.58 11.65 -24.19
C THR A 255 -10.64 10.28 -24.85
N ASN A 256 -11.76 9.57 -24.68
CA ASN A 256 -12.00 8.26 -25.26
C ASN A 256 -13.51 7.96 -25.30
N SER A 257 -13.92 6.73 -25.64
CA SER A 257 -15.34 6.35 -25.73
C SER A 257 -16.14 6.47 -24.43
N ARG A 258 -15.48 6.54 -23.26
CA ARG A 258 -16.09 6.69 -21.92
C ARG A 258 -15.88 8.09 -21.32
N CYS A 259 -14.96 8.87 -21.88
CA CYS A 259 -14.57 10.19 -21.39
C CYS A 259 -14.74 11.23 -22.50
N GLY A 260 -15.82 11.99 -22.42
CA GLY A 260 -16.07 13.14 -23.30
C GLY A 260 -15.20 14.34 -22.90
N GLY A 261 -15.18 15.38 -23.74
CA GLY A 261 -14.40 16.60 -23.47
C GLY A 261 -14.72 17.24 -22.11
N ASP A 262 -16.01 17.23 -21.75
CA ASP A 262 -16.51 17.85 -20.51
C ASP A 262 -16.52 16.89 -19.31
N SER A 263 -16.06 15.64 -19.46
CA SER A 263 -16.03 14.66 -18.37
C SER A 263 -14.97 15.04 -17.33
N LYS A 264 -15.41 15.64 -16.22
CA LYS A 264 -14.55 16.03 -15.09
C LYS A 264 -14.45 14.99 -13.96
N ALA A 265 -15.21 13.90 -14.07
CA ALA A 265 -15.23 12.84 -13.05
C ALA A 265 -14.07 11.85 -13.26
N PRO A 266 -13.55 11.23 -12.18
CA PRO A 266 -12.61 10.14 -12.33
C PRO A 266 -13.24 8.96 -13.07
N PRO A 267 -12.49 8.23 -13.91
CA PRO A 267 -11.05 8.37 -14.16
C PRO A 267 -10.74 9.31 -15.35
N CYS A 268 -11.68 10.14 -15.79
CA CYS A 268 -11.51 10.96 -17.00
C CYS A 268 -10.67 12.22 -16.78
N ALA A 269 -10.68 12.77 -15.57
CA ALA A 269 -9.90 13.94 -15.19
C ALA A 269 -9.44 13.85 -13.73
N GLY A 270 -8.29 14.45 -13.42
CA GLY A 270 -7.77 14.60 -12.06
C GLY A 270 -7.66 13.27 -11.30
N TRP A 271 -7.07 12.25 -11.93
CA TRP A 271 -7.03 10.89 -11.41
C TRP A 271 -5.65 10.25 -11.55
N VAL A 272 -5.27 9.48 -10.53
CA VAL A 272 -4.09 8.62 -10.50
C VAL A 272 -4.49 7.25 -9.96
N GLU A 273 -3.79 6.21 -10.36
CA GLU A 273 -3.99 4.84 -9.89
C GLU A 273 -3.27 4.64 -8.55
N VAL A 274 -3.83 3.78 -7.69
CA VAL A 274 -3.25 3.46 -6.37
C VAL A 274 -1.92 2.71 -6.43
N MET A 275 -1.41 2.37 -7.62
CA MET A 275 -0.21 1.56 -7.85
C MET A 275 1.08 2.36 -7.58
N VAL A 276 1.23 3.54 -8.19
CA VAL A 276 2.42 4.42 -8.05
C VAL A 276 2.07 5.86 -7.70
N PRO A 277 1.14 6.13 -6.76
CA PRO A 277 0.82 7.49 -6.38
C PRO A 277 1.97 8.14 -5.62
N VAL A 278 2.07 9.45 -5.81
CA VAL A 278 2.93 10.36 -5.07
C VAL A 278 2.04 11.46 -4.52
N PHE A 279 2.23 11.78 -3.24
CA PHE A 279 1.45 12.77 -2.52
C PHE A 279 2.37 13.87 -2.03
N SER A 280 1.94 15.11 -2.12
CA SER A 280 2.50 16.16 -1.27
C SER A 280 2.24 15.85 0.21
N ARG A 281 2.96 16.51 1.10
CA ARG A 281 2.70 16.46 2.55
C ARG A 281 1.23 16.74 2.90
N ALA A 282 0.64 17.78 2.30
CA ALA A 282 -0.73 18.19 2.57
C ALA A 282 -1.74 17.17 2.04
N ALA A 283 -1.54 16.69 0.81
CA ALA A 283 -2.38 15.67 0.20
C ALA A 283 -2.31 14.35 0.96
N TRP A 284 -1.12 13.93 1.41
CA TRP A 284 -0.95 12.71 2.20
C TRP A 284 -1.68 12.79 3.54
N ARG A 285 -1.62 13.93 4.24
CA ARG A 285 -2.38 14.13 5.49
C ARG A 285 -3.88 13.92 5.30
N CYS A 286 -4.44 14.33 4.16
CA CYS A 286 -5.82 14.06 3.78
C CYS A 286 -6.04 12.59 3.39
N ALA A 287 -5.24 12.06 2.46
CA ALA A 287 -5.39 10.71 1.92
C ALA A 287 -5.26 9.63 3.00
N TRP A 288 -4.32 9.79 3.94
CA TRP A 288 -4.12 8.87 5.06
C TRP A 288 -5.38 8.71 5.93
N ARG A 289 -6.17 9.78 6.11
CA ARG A 289 -7.44 9.72 6.85
C ARG A 289 -8.51 8.93 6.10
N MET A 290 -8.43 8.90 4.77
CA MET A 290 -9.34 8.14 3.91
C MET A 290 -9.05 6.64 3.92
N VAL A 291 -7.77 6.25 4.06
CA VAL A 291 -7.36 4.85 4.17
C VAL A 291 -8.00 4.21 5.40
N GLN A 292 -8.77 3.14 5.18
CA GLN A 292 -9.54 2.45 6.21
C GLN A 292 -8.66 1.43 6.98
N ASN A 293 -8.93 1.24 8.27
CA ASN A 293 -8.11 0.36 9.11
C ASN A 293 -8.24 -1.13 8.78
N ASP A 294 -9.41 -1.54 8.25
CA ASP A 294 -9.82 -2.91 7.95
C ASP A 294 -9.83 -3.25 6.45
N LEU A 295 -9.79 -2.25 5.56
CA LEU A 295 -9.69 -2.43 4.11
C LEU A 295 -8.25 -2.24 3.65
N ILE A 296 -7.55 -3.35 3.44
CA ILE A 296 -6.10 -3.38 3.33
C ILE A 296 -5.59 -3.30 1.88
N HIS A 297 -6.44 -3.48 0.87
CA HIS A 297 -6.00 -3.48 -0.54
C HIS A 297 -6.02 -2.10 -1.20
N GLY A 298 -6.77 -1.14 -0.62
CA GLY A 298 -6.84 0.23 -1.12
C GLY A 298 -7.61 0.44 -2.43
N TRP A 299 -8.21 -0.60 -3.02
CA TRP A 299 -9.02 -0.45 -4.23
C TRP A 299 -10.21 0.48 -3.98
N GLY A 300 -10.43 1.44 -4.89
CA GLY A 300 -11.44 2.48 -4.77
C GLY A 300 -10.93 3.79 -4.17
N LEU A 301 -9.77 3.80 -3.49
CA LEU A 301 -9.17 5.03 -2.97
C LEU A 301 -8.83 6.00 -4.10
N ASP A 302 -8.28 5.49 -5.21
CA ASP A 302 -7.99 6.22 -6.45
C ASP A 302 -9.17 7.07 -6.95
N TYR A 303 -10.41 6.58 -6.83
CA TYR A 303 -11.61 7.34 -7.18
C TYR A 303 -11.97 8.47 -6.21
N ARG A 304 -11.22 8.60 -5.10
CA ARG A 304 -11.43 9.62 -4.06
C ARG A 304 -10.17 10.44 -3.76
N LEU A 305 -8.99 10.05 -4.24
CA LEU A 305 -7.74 10.81 -4.03
C LEU A 305 -7.84 12.27 -4.50
N GLY A 306 -8.64 12.55 -5.53
CA GLY A 306 -8.90 13.92 -5.99
C GLY A 306 -9.49 14.85 -4.93
N TYR A 307 -10.19 14.34 -3.91
CA TYR A 307 -10.68 15.17 -2.79
C TYR A 307 -9.54 15.70 -1.90
N CYS A 308 -8.34 15.15 -2.03
CA CYS A 308 -7.15 15.58 -1.31
C CYS A 308 -6.23 16.49 -2.14
N ALA A 309 -6.71 17.02 -3.26
CA ALA A 309 -5.94 17.83 -4.20
C ALA A 309 -5.62 19.27 -3.73
N GLN A 310 -5.98 19.65 -2.49
CA GLN A 310 -5.83 21.02 -1.97
C GLN A 310 -6.37 22.11 -2.94
N GLY A 311 -7.45 21.81 -3.65
CA GLY A 311 -7.96 22.64 -4.73
C GLY A 311 -8.78 21.84 -5.74
N ASP A 312 -8.82 22.31 -6.98
CA ASP A 312 -9.47 21.60 -8.07
C ASP A 312 -8.61 20.40 -8.49
N ARG A 313 -9.21 19.20 -8.51
CA ARG A 313 -8.52 17.99 -8.94
C ARG A 313 -8.12 18.04 -10.41
N ASP A 314 -8.85 18.78 -11.24
CA ASP A 314 -8.53 18.91 -12.67
C ASP A 314 -7.25 19.75 -12.90
N VAL A 315 -6.73 20.40 -11.84
CA VAL A 315 -5.51 21.22 -11.87
C VAL A 315 -4.39 20.57 -11.03
N ASN A 316 -4.70 20.15 -9.80
CA ASN A 316 -3.68 19.73 -8.84
C ASN A 316 -3.46 18.20 -8.82
N VAL A 317 -4.19 17.43 -9.64
CA VAL A 317 -3.98 16.00 -9.81
C VAL A 317 -3.61 15.68 -11.25
N GLY A 318 -2.50 14.97 -11.45
CA GLY A 318 -1.99 14.75 -12.80
C GLY A 318 -1.00 13.60 -12.95
N ILE A 319 -0.87 13.18 -14.19
CA ILE A 319 0.15 12.24 -14.63
C ILE A 319 1.33 13.06 -15.15
N VAL A 320 2.53 12.77 -14.66
CA VAL A 320 3.76 13.33 -15.23
C VAL A 320 4.15 12.48 -16.43
N ASP A 321 3.92 13.01 -17.64
CA ASP A 321 4.12 12.29 -18.90
C ASP A 321 5.58 12.27 -19.35
N SER A 322 6.34 13.30 -18.97
CA SER A 322 7.77 13.41 -19.28
C SER A 322 8.62 12.36 -18.57
N GLU A 323 8.14 11.81 -17.45
CA GLU A 323 8.82 10.81 -16.62
C GLU A 323 7.91 9.59 -16.45
N TYR A 324 8.33 8.44 -16.96
CA TYR A 324 7.45 7.27 -17.09
C TYR A 324 8.09 5.98 -16.62
N VAL A 325 7.24 5.05 -16.18
CA VAL A 325 7.61 3.75 -15.64
C VAL A 325 6.91 2.63 -16.39
N LEU A 326 7.40 1.40 -16.29
CA LEU A 326 6.71 0.21 -16.81
C LEU A 326 6.16 -0.63 -15.66
N HIS A 327 4.85 -0.81 -15.62
CA HIS A 327 4.17 -1.66 -14.64
C HIS A 327 3.98 -3.07 -15.20
N ARG A 328 4.61 -4.06 -14.56
CA ARG A 328 4.62 -5.45 -15.04
C ARG A 328 3.33 -6.22 -14.75
N GLY A 329 2.58 -5.85 -13.72
CA GLY A 329 1.41 -6.60 -13.29
C GLY A 329 1.75 -7.93 -12.61
N VAL A 330 2.90 -8.00 -11.93
CA VAL A 330 3.32 -9.21 -11.22
C VAL A 330 2.57 -9.26 -9.88
N PRO A 331 1.77 -10.31 -9.62
CA PRO A 331 0.97 -10.37 -8.40
C PRO A 331 1.85 -10.47 -7.14
N MET A 332 1.58 -9.59 -6.17
CA MET A 332 2.37 -9.49 -4.92
C MET A 332 2.04 -10.58 -3.89
N LEU A 333 0.93 -11.31 -4.02
CA LEU A 333 0.48 -12.29 -3.03
C LEU A 333 -0.12 -13.53 -3.71
N SER A 334 0.63 -14.63 -3.69
CA SER A 334 0.01 -15.96 -3.64
C SER A 334 -0.28 -16.24 -2.18
N ASP A 335 -1.46 -16.72 -1.83
CA ASP A 335 -1.65 -17.29 -0.50
C ASP A 335 -0.58 -18.40 -0.37
N GLY A 336 0.21 -18.38 0.71
CA GLY A 336 1.21 -19.42 0.97
C GLY A 336 0.60 -20.80 1.25
N GLY A 337 -0.61 -21.06 0.74
CA GLY A 337 -1.38 -22.29 0.88
C GLY A 337 -1.15 -23.25 -0.29
N LYS A 338 -1.81 -24.41 -0.20
CA LYS A 338 -1.78 -25.50 -1.20
C LYS A 338 -2.49 -25.13 -2.52
N ALA A 339 -2.99 -23.90 -2.66
CA ALA A 339 -3.68 -23.45 -3.86
C ALA A 339 -2.68 -23.13 -4.98
N THR A 340 -3.12 -23.28 -6.23
CA THR A 340 -2.31 -22.86 -7.36
C THR A 340 -2.13 -21.33 -7.34
N PRO A 341 -1.01 -20.78 -7.86
CA PRO A 341 -0.80 -19.33 -7.93
C PRO A 341 -1.94 -18.56 -8.62
N SER A 342 -2.65 -19.20 -9.56
CA SER A 342 -3.83 -18.63 -10.22
C SER A 342 -5.05 -18.52 -9.30
N ALA A 343 -5.28 -19.52 -8.45
CA ALA A 343 -6.38 -19.53 -7.48
C ALA A 343 -6.15 -18.50 -6.36
N GLY A 344 -4.92 -18.39 -5.85
CA GLY A 344 -4.55 -17.35 -4.89
C GLY A 344 -4.77 -15.94 -5.46
N ARG A 345 -4.34 -15.69 -6.71
CA ARG A 345 -4.57 -14.41 -7.39
C ARG A 345 -6.05 -14.06 -7.53
N ALA A 346 -6.89 -15.03 -7.89
CA ALA A 346 -8.32 -14.82 -8.01
C ALA A 346 -8.96 -14.47 -6.65
N ALA A 347 -8.53 -15.12 -5.58
CA ALA A 347 -8.99 -14.84 -4.22
C ALA A 347 -8.60 -13.43 -3.75
N VAL A 348 -7.37 -12.99 -4.02
CA VAL A 348 -6.92 -11.62 -3.74
C VAL A 348 -7.76 -10.59 -4.50
N ARG A 349 -7.93 -10.76 -5.83
CA ARG A 349 -8.77 -9.84 -6.63
C ARG A 349 -10.22 -9.80 -6.16
N LEU A 350 -10.79 -10.95 -5.79
CA LEU A 350 -12.15 -11.01 -5.25
C LEU A 350 -12.26 -10.26 -3.92
N ARG A 351 -11.25 -10.40 -3.03
CA ARG A 351 -11.18 -9.65 -1.78
C ARG A 351 -11.04 -8.16 -2.04
N SER A 352 -10.10 -7.73 -2.89
CA SER A 352 -9.92 -6.32 -3.25
C SER A 352 -11.20 -5.69 -3.79
N PHE A 353 -11.92 -6.40 -4.67
CA PHE A 353 -13.20 -5.95 -5.20
C PHE A 353 -14.27 -5.80 -4.10
N ARG A 354 -14.36 -6.75 -3.16
CA ARG A 354 -15.29 -6.65 -2.02
C ARG A 354 -14.94 -5.47 -1.11
N GLU A 355 -13.65 -5.25 -0.83
CA GLU A 355 -13.18 -4.12 -0.04
C GLU A 355 -13.53 -2.78 -0.71
N MET A 356 -13.33 -2.66 -2.03
CA MET A 356 -13.76 -1.49 -2.80
C MET A 356 -15.26 -1.22 -2.68
N GLN A 357 -16.09 -2.26 -2.78
CA GLN A 357 -17.54 -2.11 -2.62
C GLN A 357 -17.92 -1.64 -1.20
N ILE A 358 -17.22 -2.13 -0.17
CA ILE A 358 -17.43 -1.66 1.22
C ILE A 358 -17.01 -0.20 1.34
N PHE A 359 -15.85 0.18 0.80
CA PHE A 359 -15.35 1.55 0.81
C PHE A 359 -16.35 2.52 0.16
N ASN A 360 -16.84 2.18 -1.04
CA ASN A 360 -17.82 3.01 -1.76
C ASN A 360 -19.11 3.19 -0.94
N ARG A 361 -19.65 2.12 -0.34
CA ARG A 361 -20.83 2.23 0.53
C ARG A 361 -20.56 3.10 1.76
N ARG A 362 -19.39 2.96 2.40
CA ARG A 362 -19.02 3.81 3.55
C ARG A 362 -18.91 5.27 3.16
N TRP A 363 -18.33 5.56 1.99
CA TRP A 363 -18.25 6.91 1.45
C TRP A 363 -19.64 7.51 1.24
N GLU A 364 -20.53 6.79 0.53
CA GLU A 364 -21.90 7.24 0.25
C GLU A 364 -22.68 7.48 1.55
N GLN A 365 -22.57 6.56 2.52
CA GLN A 365 -23.20 6.70 3.83
C GLN A 365 -22.67 7.92 4.59
N ALA A 366 -21.36 8.07 4.69
CA ALA A 366 -20.74 9.20 5.40
C ALA A 366 -21.12 10.55 4.76
N ALA A 367 -21.11 10.62 3.43
CA ALA A 367 -21.53 11.81 2.69
C ALA A 367 -23.02 12.16 2.91
N ALA A 368 -23.90 11.16 3.03
CA ALA A 368 -25.31 11.38 3.27
C ALA A 368 -25.64 11.74 4.73
N GLU A 369 -24.87 11.22 5.69
CA GLU A 369 -25.06 11.46 7.13
C GLU A 369 -24.42 12.77 7.61
N ASP A 370 -23.38 13.26 6.93
CA ASP A 370 -22.73 14.53 7.25
C ASP A 370 -23.47 15.71 6.62
N GLY A 371 -24.50 16.20 7.31
CA GLY A 371 -25.28 17.37 6.87
C GLY A 371 -24.50 18.69 6.79
N SER A 372 -23.25 18.73 7.29
CA SER A 372 -22.37 19.90 7.18
C SER A 372 -21.40 19.82 6.00
N TRP A 373 -21.26 18.63 5.41
CA TRP A 373 -20.36 18.40 4.29
C TRP A 373 -21.05 18.71 2.97
N MET A 374 -20.37 19.50 2.14
CA MET A 374 -20.77 19.75 0.76
C MET A 374 -19.74 19.10 -0.16
N ASP A 375 -20.21 18.27 -1.09
CA ASP A 375 -19.34 17.69 -2.11
C ASP A 375 -18.82 18.79 -3.03
N PRO A 376 -17.50 19.10 -3.02
CA PRO A 376 -16.90 20.12 -3.88
C PRO A 376 -16.98 19.76 -5.38
N TYR A 377 -17.29 18.51 -5.72
CA TYR A 377 -17.40 18.02 -7.09
C TYR A 377 -18.83 17.59 -7.46
N ALA A 378 -19.84 17.89 -6.64
CA ALA A 378 -21.22 17.71 -7.05
C ALA A 378 -21.48 18.50 -8.34
N ALA A 379 -22.12 17.85 -9.31
CA ALA A 379 -22.57 18.55 -10.50
C ALA A 379 -23.49 19.69 -10.06
N GLN A 380 -23.17 20.94 -10.41
CA GLN A 380 -24.10 22.03 -10.14
C GLN A 380 -25.41 21.71 -10.88
N PRO A 381 -26.58 21.82 -10.21
CA PRO A 381 -27.83 21.71 -10.93
C PRO A 381 -27.81 22.75 -12.03
N ALA A 382 -28.08 22.31 -13.27
CA ALA A 382 -28.19 23.21 -14.40
C ALA A 382 -29.13 24.33 -13.99
N THR A 383 -28.60 25.55 -13.84
CA THR A 383 -29.44 26.73 -13.66
C THR A 383 -30.44 26.69 -14.79
N ALA A 384 -31.72 26.54 -14.45
CA ALA A 384 -32.80 26.64 -15.40
C ALA A 384 -32.60 27.95 -16.16
N SER A 385 -32.10 27.84 -17.38
CA SER A 385 -31.92 28.99 -18.25
C SER A 385 -33.31 29.49 -18.54
N SER A 386 -33.70 30.56 -17.85
CA SER A 386 -34.80 31.41 -18.25
C SER A 386 -34.46 31.97 -19.63
N ARG A 387 -35.11 31.44 -20.67
CA ARG A 387 -35.65 32.20 -21.81
C ARG A 387 -36.47 31.30 -22.72
#